data_AF-A0AAE4AVB4-F1
#
_entry.id   AF-A0AAE4AVB4-F1
#
_cell.length_a   1.000
_cell.length_b   1.000
_cell.length_c   1.000
_cell.angle_alpha   90.00
_cell.angle_beta   90.00
_cell.angle_gamma   90.00
#
_symmetry.space_group_name_H-M   'P 1'
#
loop_
_entity.id
_entity.type
_entity.pdbx_description
1 polymer ?
#
loop_
_entity_poly.entity_id
_entity_poly.type
_entity_poly.pdbx_seq_one_letter_code
_entity_poly.pdbx_strand_id
1 'polypeptide(L)'
;MTEATRDYLILGAGPAGLQLATLLEASGDDHLVLERAAVPGAFFARYPRHRTLISINKPRTGTGDPELNLRFDWNSLLTADPALRFTRYSERYFPHADDMVRYLADVAAPLAHRIRYDTEAVRVSRAGDGVFEVTDQRGDVWRGRALIVATGVSRPYPAAEIPGIELAENYADISTDPRDYWDQRVLIIGKGNAAFETADALMETTALIHVAGPSPVRMAWRTHYVGHLRAVNNNFLDTYQLKSANAVLDGTVRSIEKDADGFRVAFAFSRADELVKELRYDRVIACTGFAFDASIFDAAARPALVIKDRFPAQTPAFESVSVPGLFVAGTLSQERDFKKSTNGFIHGFRYAVRALHKILRQRYAGVPWPAAAIPADGITDAIIARVNRSSGLWQQFAVLGDVVTVTGSDVRYHEEVPVAYHREGGLGTPAHAFVVTLEYGPDHDTVDPFDIEVSRIAQDTPGVAHDAAYLHPVVRHYRDGVPDGVHHLAENLENRWDRPDVHVAPLRAFVAARLAA
;
A
#
# COMPACT_ATOMS: atom_id res chain seq x y z
N MET A 1 34.69 -7.38 8.31
CA MET A 1 35.03 -6.27 9.25
C MET A 1 33.76 -5.84 9.96
N THR A 2 33.81 -5.42 11.23
CA THR A 2 32.62 -4.92 11.95
C THR A 2 32.55 -3.40 11.77
N GLU A 3 31.54 -2.89 11.05
CA GLU A 3 31.33 -1.45 10.93
C GLU A 3 30.81 -0.82 12.24
N ALA A 4 30.92 0.50 12.35
CA ALA A 4 30.35 1.26 13.46
C ALA A 4 28.83 1.07 13.53
N THR A 5 28.30 0.89 14.74
CA THR A 5 26.86 0.77 14.99
C THR A 5 26.13 2.05 14.59
N ARG A 6 25.11 1.90 13.73
CA ARG A 6 24.21 2.98 13.31
C ARG A 6 23.00 3.07 14.22
N ASP A 7 22.37 4.25 14.26
CA ASP A 7 21.07 4.38 14.94
C ASP A 7 19.98 3.65 14.14
N TYR A 8 19.94 3.85 12.82
CA TYR A 8 18.97 3.22 11.93
C TYR A 8 19.65 2.41 10.82
N LEU A 9 19.41 1.10 10.78
CA LEU A 9 19.86 0.24 9.68
C LEU A 9 18.66 -0.16 8.82
N ILE A 10 18.68 0.18 7.53
CA ILE A 10 17.56 -0.06 6.60
C ILE A 10 17.93 -1.17 5.62
N LEU A 11 17.06 -2.17 5.48
CA LEU A 11 17.21 -3.24 4.49
C LEU A 11 16.38 -2.95 3.25
N GLY A 12 17.06 -2.66 2.13
CA GLY A 12 16.49 -2.45 0.80
C GLY A 12 16.47 -0.97 0.38
N ALA A 13 17.02 -0.67 -0.79
CA ALA A 13 16.95 0.61 -1.48
C ALA A 13 15.82 0.64 -2.53
N GLY A 14 14.68 0.02 -2.20
CA GLY A 14 13.41 0.22 -2.92
C GLY A 14 12.76 1.56 -2.57
N PRO A 15 11.57 1.87 -3.12
CA PRO A 15 10.93 3.17 -2.90
C PRO A 15 10.73 3.53 -1.42
N ALA A 16 10.40 2.55 -0.58
CA ALA A 16 10.17 2.77 0.84
C ALA A 16 11.46 3.03 1.62
N GLY A 17 12.54 2.28 1.33
CA GLY A 17 13.84 2.50 1.96
C GLY A 17 14.44 3.84 1.54
N LEU A 18 14.34 4.21 0.27
CA LEU A 18 14.76 5.52 -0.24
C LEU A 18 13.93 6.66 0.35
N GLN A 19 12.61 6.49 0.46
CA GLN A 19 11.74 7.47 1.11
C GLN A 19 12.16 7.72 2.56
N LEU A 20 12.41 6.66 3.33
CA LEU A 20 12.81 6.78 4.73
C LEU A 20 14.21 7.39 4.85
N ALA A 21 15.17 6.93 4.04
CA ALA A 21 16.53 7.47 4.03
C ALA A 21 16.55 8.95 3.65
N THR A 22 15.73 9.38 2.68
CA THR A 22 15.58 10.81 2.33
C THR A 22 15.11 11.64 3.52
N LEU A 23 14.15 11.12 4.30
CA LEU A 23 13.64 11.82 5.48
C LEU A 23 14.67 11.87 6.62
N LEU A 24 15.36 10.75 6.89
CA LEU A 24 16.41 10.66 7.91
C LEU A 24 17.64 11.52 7.57
N GLU A 25 18.05 11.57 6.30
CA GLU A 25 19.13 12.45 5.84
C GLU A 25 18.75 13.92 6.04
N ALA A 26 17.51 14.29 5.70
CA ALA A 26 17.03 15.66 5.86
C ALA A 26 16.96 16.12 7.34
N SER A 27 16.77 15.19 8.28
CA SER A 27 16.79 15.46 9.72
C SER A 27 18.17 15.28 10.38
N GLY A 28 19.18 14.83 9.62
CA GLY A 28 20.53 14.58 10.12
C GLY A 28 20.66 13.33 10.99
N ASP A 29 19.72 12.40 10.90
CA ASP A 29 19.71 11.15 11.67
C ASP A 29 20.72 10.13 11.10
N ASP A 30 21.49 9.45 11.96
CA ASP A 30 22.51 8.48 11.51
C ASP A 30 21.86 7.19 11.00
N HIS A 31 22.03 6.94 9.71
CA HIS A 31 21.46 5.78 9.06
C HIS A 31 22.37 5.21 7.96
N LEU A 32 22.08 3.97 7.60
CA LEU A 32 22.68 3.26 6.48
C LEU A 32 21.64 2.36 5.81
N VAL A 33 21.63 2.34 4.48
CA VAL A 33 20.80 1.44 3.67
C VAL A 33 21.66 0.34 3.08
N LEU A 34 21.26 -0.92 3.27
CA LEU A 34 21.87 -2.08 2.62
C LEU A 34 20.99 -2.53 1.45
N GLU A 35 21.54 -2.57 0.24
CA GLU A 35 20.86 -3.01 -0.97
C GLU A 35 21.62 -4.16 -1.61
N ARG A 36 20.91 -5.25 -1.92
CA ARG A 36 21.53 -6.44 -2.51
C ARG A 36 21.96 -6.22 -3.96
N ALA A 37 21.23 -5.40 -4.72
CA ALA A 37 21.53 -5.12 -6.12
C ALA A 37 22.58 -4.01 -6.26
N ALA A 38 23.14 -3.89 -7.46
CA ALA A 38 24.03 -2.79 -7.83
C ALA A 38 23.30 -1.46 -8.06
N VAL A 39 21.95 -1.47 -8.06
CA VAL A 39 21.10 -0.31 -8.38
C VAL A 39 19.90 -0.22 -7.42
N PRO A 40 19.40 0.99 -7.13
CA PRO A 40 18.18 1.15 -6.35
C PRO A 40 16.96 0.66 -7.12
N GLY A 41 15.89 0.30 -6.39
CA GLY A 41 14.61 -0.01 -7.02
C GLY A 41 14.65 -1.21 -7.99
N ALA A 42 15.63 -2.12 -7.85
CA ALA A 42 15.87 -3.22 -8.79
C ALA A 42 14.64 -4.11 -9.07
N PHE A 43 13.67 -4.15 -8.16
CA PHE A 43 12.36 -4.76 -8.40
C PHE A 43 11.71 -4.30 -9.72
N PHE A 44 11.76 -2.99 -10.00
CA PHE A 44 11.14 -2.40 -11.18
C PHE A 44 11.91 -2.67 -12.48
N ALA A 45 13.13 -3.21 -12.42
CA ALA A 45 13.82 -3.71 -13.62
C ALA A 45 13.20 -5.01 -14.16
N ARG A 46 12.52 -5.78 -13.30
CA ARG A 46 11.87 -7.06 -13.65
C ARG A 46 10.35 -6.99 -13.66
N TYR A 47 9.77 -6.20 -12.75
CA TYR A 47 8.33 -6.13 -12.52
C TYR A 47 7.74 -4.75 -12.80
N PRO A 48 6.43 -4.67 -13.09
CA PRO A 48 5.57 -5.76 -13.55
C PRO A 48 6.16 -6.46 -14.80
N ARG A 49 5.85 -7.75 -15.00
CA ARG A 49 6.53 -8.58 -16.03
C ARG A 49 6.29 -8.05 -17.44
N HIS A 50 5.09 -7.55 -17.73
CA HIS A 50 4.71 -6.90 -18.97
C HIS A 50 4.88 -5.37 -18.93
N ARG A 51 5.70 -4.89 -17.97
CA ARG A 51 6.32 -3.56 -17.88
C ARG A 51 5.39 -2.34 -17.83
N THR A 52 4.07 -2.50 -17.73
CA THR A 52 3.13 -1.38 -17.53
C THR A 52 2.74 -1.24 -16.06
N LEU A 53 3.00 -0.08 -15.45
CA LEU A 53 2.62 0.18 -14.07
C LEU A 53 1.10 0.32 -13.94
N ILE A 54 0.55 -0.21 -12.85
CA ILE A 54 -0.86 0.00 -12.50
C ILE A 54 -1.10 1.35 -11.78
N SER A 55 -0.05 2.05 -11.36
CA SER A 55 -0.15 3.33 -10.67
C SER A 55 -0.46 4.49 -11.64
N ILE A 56 -1.32 5.41 -11.19
CA ILE A 56 -1.72 6.57 -11.98
C ILE A 56 -0.64 7.65 -11.96
N ASN A 57 -0.43 8.28 -13.10
CA ASN A 57 0.41 9.47 -13.23
C ASN A 57 -0.32 10.54 -14.05
N LYS A 58 -0.81 11.58 -13.38
CA LYS A 58 -1.53 12.69 -14.04
C LYS A 58 -0.81 14.02 -13.81
N PRO A 59 0.11 14.42 -14.71
CA PRO A 59 0.85 15.68 -14.58
C PRO A 59 -0.01 16.94 -14.81
N ARG A 60 -1.17 16.81 -15.46
CA ARG A 60 -2.06 17.93 -15.82
C ARG A 60 -3.34 17.86 -15.00
N THR A 61 -3.36 18.57 -13.89
CA THR A 61 -4.46 18.58 -12.90
C THR A 61 -5.28 19.87 -12.91
N GLY A 62 -4.78 20.93 -13.58
CA GLY A 62 -5.40 22.25 -13.57
C GLY A 62 -5.06 23.11 -12.35
N THR A 63 -4.20 22.63 -11.44
CA THR A 63 -3.72 23.38 -10.27
C THR A 63 -2.20 23.43 -10.19
N GLY A 64 -1.68 24.55 -9.68
CA GLY A 64 -0.25 24.73 -9.37
C GLY A 64 0.14 24.24 -7.96
N ASP A 65 -0.81 23.78 -7.15
CA ASP A 65 -0.53 23.35 -5.78
C ASP A 65 0.16 21.98 -5.75
N PRO A 66 1.43 21.90 -5.31
CA PRO A 66 2.19 20.65 -5.28
C PRO A 66 1.57 19.59 -4.35
N GLU A 67 0.86 19.99 -3.29
CA GLU A 67 0.23 19.06 -2.35
C GLU A 67 -1.00 18.40 -3.00
N LEU A 68 -1.88 19.19 -3.63
CA LEU A 68 -3.03 18.65 -4.35
C LEU A 68 -2.61 17.75 -5.51
N ASN A 69 -1.52 18.09 -6.20
CA ASN A 69 -1.01 17.28 -7.31
C ASN A 69 -0.60 15.87 -6.88
N LEU A 70 -0.17 15.67 -5.64
CA LEU A 70 0.15 14.34 -5.10
C LEU A 70 -1.09 13.43 -4.96
N ARG A 71 -2.33 13.94 -5.03
CA ARG A 71 -3.54 13.09 -5.12
C ARG A 71 -3.61 12.32 -6.44
N PHE A 72 -3.06 12.87 -7.51
CA PHE A 72 -3.11 12.32 -8.86
C PHE A 72 -1.76 11.78 -9.37
N ASP A 73 -0.71 11.94 -8.56
CA ASP A 73 0.60 11.34 -8.77
C ASP A 73 0.79 10.18 -7.79
N TRP A 74 0.67 8.96 -8.31
CA TRP A 74 0.74 7.76 -7.51
C TRP A 74 2.13 7.14 -7.40
N ASN A 75 3.15 7.81 -7.95
CA ASN A 75 4.49 7.27 -8.16
C ASN A 75 5.57 8.05 -7.42
N SER A 76 5.39 9.37 -7.24
CA SER A 76 6.38 10.18 -6.51
C SER A 76 6.53 9.76 -5.05
N LEU A 77 7.79 9.73 -4.62
CA LEU A 77 8.20 9.85 -3.23
C LEU A 77 8.08 11.30 -2.75
N LEU A 78 7.94 11.48 -1.45
CA LEU A 78 7.89 12.75 -0.75
C LEU A 78 9.32 13.30 -0.60
N THR A 79 9.80 13.96 -1.63
CA THR A 79 11.05 14.73 -1.65
C THR A 79 10.77 16.23 -1.49
N ALA A 80 11.74 16.95 -0.93
CA ALA A 80 11.72 18.42 -0.86
C ALA A 80 12.03 19.05 -2.24
N ASP A 81 12.86 18.39 -3.05
CA ASP A 81 13.18 18.84 -4.39
C ASP A 81 12.01 18.55 -5.34
N PRO A 82 11.36 19.59 -5.90
CA PRO A 82 10.30 19.39 -6.88
C PRO A 82 10.82 18.72 -8.15
N ALA A 83 12.09 18.85 -8.52
CA ALA A 83 12.65 18.19 -9.71
C ALA A 83 12.53 16.66 -9.63
N LEU A 84 12.50 16.10 -8.42
CA LEU A 84 12.30 14.67 -8.16
C LEU A 84 10.82 14.27 -8.06
N ARG A 85 9.97 14.86 -8.90
CA ARG A 85 8.58 14.41 -9.10
C ARG A 85 8.50 13.46 -10.29
N PHE A 86 7.87 12.31 -10.09
CA PHE A 86 7.70 11.28 -11.12
C PHE A 86 6.99 11.79 -12.38
N THR A 87 6.10 12.79 -12.24
CA THR A 87 5.44 13.48 -13.36
C THR A 87 6.38 14.11 -14.38
N ARG A 88 7.68 14.26 -14.06
CA ARG A 88 8.72 14.69 -15.01
C ARG A 88 9.31 13.56 -15.86
N TYR A 89 9.05 12.30 -15.51
CA TYR A 89 9.64 11.12 -16.13
C TYR A 89 8.71 10.47 -17.15
N SER A 90 7.39 10.70 -17.02
CA SER A 90 6.37 10.15 -17.90
C SER A 90 5.18 11.11 -17.97
N GLU A 91 4.59 11.26 -19.15
CA GLU A 91 3.29 11.92 -19.32
C GLU A 91 2.14 10.91 -19.41
N ARG A 92 2.47 9.61 -19.50
CA ARG A 92 1.48 8.53 -19.60
C ARG A 92 0.71 8.40 -18.29
N TYR A 93 -0.59 8.14 -18.40
CA TYR A 93 -1.46 7.88 -17.26
C TYR A 93 -1.10 6.58 -16.52
N PHE A 94 -0.75 5.53 -17.29
CA PHE A 94 -0.13 4.30 -16.81
C PHE A 94 1.30 4.22 -17.38
N PRO A 95 2.31 4.61 -16.61
CA PRO A 95 3.70 4.70 -17.08
C PRO A 95 4.32 3.33 -17.39
N HIS A 96 5.42 3.34 -18.14
CA HIS A 96 6.27 2.17 -18.29
C HIS A 96 7.14 1.99 -17.04
N ALA A 97 7.46 0.75 -16.67
CA ALA A 97 8.22 0.43 -15.48
C ALA A 97 9.66 0.98 -15.52
N ASP A 98 10.24 1.16 -16.71
CA ASP A 98 11.56 1.77 -16.86
C ASP A 98 11.61 3.24 -16.38
N ASP A 99 10.47 3.95 -16.43
CA ASP A 99 10.38 5.31 -15.91
C ASP A 99 10.61 5.32 -14.39
N MET A 100 10.14 4.27 -13.69
CA MET A 100 10.38 4.07 -12.26
C MET A 100 11.82 3.72 -11.95
N VAL A 101 12.50 2.94 -12.80
CA VAL A 101 13.92 2.64 -12.64
C VAL A 101 14.76 3.93 -12.71
N ARG A 102 14.53 4.77 -13.73
CA ARG A 102 15.21 6.07 -13.85
C ARG A 102 14.90 6.98 -12.66
N TYR A 103 13.62 7.09 -12.30
CA TYR A 103 13.17 7.92 -11.18
C TYR A 103 13.86 7.55 -9.85
N LEU A 104 13.88 6.26 -9.49
CA LEU A 104 14.47 5.82 -8.23
C LEU A 104 16.00 5.97 -8.21
N ALA A 105 16.67 5.89 -9.37
CA ALA A 105 18.09 6.20 -9.47
C ALA A 105 18.37 7.67 -9.15
N ASP A 106 17.59 8.59 -9.70
CA ASP A 106 17.74 10.03 -9.46
C ASP A 106 17.40 10.41 -8.00
N VAL A 107 16.41 9.75 -7.38
CA VAL A 107 16.13 9.92 -5.94
C VAL A 107 17.26 9.38 -5.07
N ALA A 108 17.90 8.29 -5.46
CA ALA A 108 18.98 7.68 -4.69
C ALA A 108 20.31 8.43 -4.82
N ALA A 109 20.54 9.18 -5.90
CA ALA A 109 21.82 9.83 -6.18
C ALA A 109 22.34 10.73 -5.05
N PRO A 110 21.52 11.60 -4.41
CA PRO A 110 21.96 12.40 -3.26
C PRO A 110 22.31 11.54 -2.02
N LEU A 111 21.75 10.33 -1.93
CA LEU A 111 21.93 9.39 -0.82
C LEU A 111 23.03 8.37 -1.08
N ALA A 112 23.77 8.44 -2.20
CA ALA A 112 24.72 7.41 -2.60
C ALA A 112 25.76 7.07 -1.52
N HIS A 113 26.17 8.04 -0.70
CA HIS A 113 27.11 7.84 0.40
C HIS A 113 26.52 7.07 1.60
N ARG A 114 25.19 7.05 1.73
CA ARG A 114 24.39 6.34 2.76
C ARG A 114 23.88 4.98 2.31
N ILE A 115 24.12 4.60 1.05
CA ILE A 115 23.68 3.32 0.51
C ILE A 115 24.91 2.43 0.30
N ARG A 116 24.79 1.16 0.69
CA ARG A 116 25.75 0.10 0.38
C ARG A 116 25.07 -0.87 -0.57
N TYR A 117 25.37 -0.71 -1.84
CA TYR A 117 24.96 -1.63 -2.91
C TYR A 117 25.75 -2.94 -2.83
N ASP A 118 25.32 -3.94 -3.59
CA ASP A 118 25.93 -5.27 -3.64
C ASP A 118 26.15 -5.86 -2.23
N THR A 119 25.19 -5.61 -1.33
CA THR A 119 25.23 -5.98 0.08
C THR A 119 23.94 -6.71 0.43
N GLU A 120 23.94 -8.02 0.21
CA GLU A 120 22.81 -8.90 0.47
C GLU A 120 22.84 -9.37 1.91
N ALA A 121 21.84 -8.98 2.70
CA ALA A 121 21.64 -9.51 4.04
C ALA A 121 21.27 -11.00 3.97
N VAL A 122 22.16 -11.88 4.44
CA VAL A 122 21.93 -13.34 4.48
C VAL A 122 21.58 -13.85 5.86
N ARG A 123 21.94 -13.09 6.91
CA ARG A 123 21.55 -13.39 8.29
C ARG A 123 21.29 -12.11 9.07
N VAL A 124 20.18 -12.09 9.82
CA VAL A 124 19.83 -11.06 10.78
C VAL A 124 19.74 -11.73 12.15
N SER A 125 20.52 -11.23 13.09
CA SER A 125 20.53 -11.68 14.48
C SER A 125 20.41 -10.51 15.44
N ARG A 126 20.09 -10.80 16.70
CA ARG A 126 20.06 -9.82 17.77
C ARG A 126 21.11 -10.16 18.82
N ALA A 127 22.08 -9.26 19.02
CA ALA A 127 23.12 -9.42 20.01
C ALA A 127 22.57 -9.25 21.45
N GLY A 128 23.32 -9.74 22.44
CA GLY A 128 22.90 -9.70 23.85
C GLY A 128 22.75 -8.28 24.43
N ASP A 129 23.33 -7.27 23.78
CA ASP A 129 23.20 -5.84 24.09
C ASP A 129 21.95 -5.20 23.47
N GLY A 130 21.13 -5.97 22.75
CA GLY A 130 19.90 -5.54 22.10
C GLY A 130 20.07 -4.94 20.70
N VAL A 131 21.30 -4.83 20.19
CA VAL A 131 21.63 -4.32 18.84
C VAL A 131 21.38 -5.39 17.78
N PHE A 132 20.90 -4.97 16.60
CA PHE A 132 20.77 -5.86 15.45
C PHE A 132 22.11 -6.01 14.74
N GLU A 133 22.45 -7.25 14.37
CA GLU A 133 23.59 -7.58 13.54
C GLU A 133 23.10 -8.20 12.24
N VAL A 134 23.41 -7.55 11.12
CA VAL A 134 23.10 -8.03 9.77
C VAL A 134 24.40 -8.50 9.14
N THR A 135 24.50 -9.79 8.86
CA THR A 135 25.62 -10.39 8.13
C THR A 135 25.31 -10.39 6.64
N ASP A 136 26.22 -9.84 5.84
CA ASP A 136 26.09 -9.85 4.39
C ASP A 136 26.64 -11.15 3.76
N GLN A 137 26.46 -11.31 2.46
CA GLN A 137 26.90 -12.49 1.70
C GLN A 137 28.43 -12.70 1.68
N ARG A 138 29.22 -11.70 2.09
CA ARG A 138 30.68 -11.78 2.22
C ARG A 138 31.13 -12.06 3.66
N GLY A 139 30.19 -12.11 4.61
CA GLY A 139 30.47 -12.28 6.03
C GLY A 139 30.79 -10.98 6.77
N ASP A 140 30.61 -9.82 6.14
CA ASP A 140 30.72 -8.53 6.81
C ASP A 140 29.50 -8.31 7.71
N VAL A 141 29.72 -7.65 8.86
CA VAL A 141 28.68 -7.44 9.88
C VAL A 141 28.37 -5.96 10.01
N TRP A 142 27.10 -5.65 9.79
CA TRP A 142 26.51 -4.32 9.87
C TRP A 142 25.64 -4.23 11.12
N ARG A 143 25.82 -3.17 11.92
CA ARG A 143 25.17 -3.04 13.24
C ARG A 143 24.20 -1.87 13.26
N GLY A 144 23.01 -2.08 13.83
CA GLY A 144 21.96 -1.06 13.93
C GLY A 144 21.18 -1.15 15.24
N ARG A 145 20.89 -0.01 15.89
CA ARG A 145 20.05 0.02 17.10
C ARG A 145 18.59 -0.28 16.78
N ALA A 146 18.07 0.35 15.72
CA ALA A 146 16.80 0.02 15.12
C ALA A 146 17.02 -0.57 13.72
N LEU A 147 16.33 -1.67 13.43
CA LEU A 147 16.35 -2.31 12.11
C LEU A 147 15.04 -1.99 11.39
N ILE A 148 15.12 -1.43 10.18
CA ILE A 148 13.95 -1.15 9.36
C ILE A 148 13.99 -2.05 8.14
N VAL A 149 13.00 -2.94 8.04
CA VAL A 149 12.85 -3.87 6.93
C VAL A 149 12.01 -3.21 5.83
N ALA A 150 12.67 -2.82 4.74
CA ALA A 150 12.05 -2.17 3.57
C ALA A 150 12.17 -3.03 2.30
N THR A 151 12.29 -4.34 2.46
CA THR A 151 12.53 -5.32 1.38
C THR A 151 11.30 -5.63 0.53
N GLY A 152 10.11 -5.20 0.99
CA GLY A 152 8.83 -5.56 0.39
C GLY A 152 8.52 -7.06 0.46
N VAL A 153 7.53 -7.49 -0.32
CA VAL A 153 7.19 -8.91 -0.53
C VAL A 153 8.01 -9.47 -1.70
N SER A 154 9.18 -10.01 -1.40
CA SER A 154 10.18 -10.42 -2.40
C SER A 154 10.09 -11.89 -2.81
N ARG A 155 9.45 -12.75 -2.00
CA ARG A 155 9.37 -14.19 -2.24
C ARG A 155 8.04 -14.54 -2.93
N PRO A 156 8.02 -15.31 -4.03
CA PRO A 156 6.78 -15.84 -4.57
C PRO A 156 5.99 -16.62 -3.51
N TYR A 157 4.69 -16.34 -3.39
CA TYR A 157 3.85 -16.99 -2.40
C TYR A 157 3.36 -18.34 -2.94
N PRO A 158 3.79 -19.47 -2.35
CA PRO A 158 3.41 -20.77 -2.85
C PRO A 158 1.93 -21.03 -2.55
N ALA A 159 1.15 -21.44 -3.57
CA ALA A 159 -0.13 -22.10 -3.33
C ALA A 159 0.11 -23.58 -2.96
N ALA A 160 0.88 -23.79 -1.89
CA ALA A 160 1.42 -25.10 -1.48
C ALA A 160 0.34 -26.15 -1.17
N GLU A 161 -0.90 -25.73 -1.00
CA GLU A 161 -2.07 -26.59 -0.78
C GLU A 161 -2.56 -27.30 -2.05
N ILE A 162 -2.06 -26.95 -3.24
CA ILE A 162 -2.42 -27.58 -4.52
C ILE A 162 -1.38 -28.65 -4.86
N PRO A 163 -1.73 -29.95 -4.83
CA PRO A 163 -0.85 -31.02 -5.32
C PRO A 163 -0.39 -30.77 -6.76
N GLY A 164 0.92 -30.82 -7.00
CA GLY A 164 1.51 -30.60 -8.32
C GLY A 164 1.74 -29.14 -8.70
N ILE A 165 1.53 -28.18 -7.80
CA ILE A 165 1.77 -26.76 -8.05
C ILE A 165 3.21 -26.44 -8.44
N GLU A 166 4.18 -27.23 -7.98
CA GLU A 166 5.59 -27.13 -8.34
C GLU A 166 5.87 -27.39 -9.83
N LEU A 167 4.91 -28.01 -10.55
CA LEU A 167 4.99 -28.21 -11.99
C LEU A 167 4.58 -26.95 -12.78
N ALA A 168 3.88 -26.00 -12.14
CA ALA A 168 3.45 -24.76 -12.77
C ALA A 168 4.60 -23.74 -12.86
N GLU A 169 4.63 -22.96 -13.94
CA GLU A 169 5.56 -21.85 -14.11
C GLU A 169 5.19 -20.73 -13.12
N ASN A 170 6.15 -20.19 -12.38
CA ASN A 170 5.90 -19.05 -11.51
C ASN A 170 5.80 -17.76 -12.34
N TYR A 171 4.89 -16.85 -12.02
CA TYR A 171 4.82 -15.50 -12.63
C TYR A 171 6.18 -14.79 -12.67
N ALA A 172 7.05 -15.01 -11.69
CA ALA A 172 8.39 -14.46 -11.71
C ALA A 172 9.18 -14.88 -12.96
N ASP A 173 9.07 -16.14 -13.37
CA ASP A 173 9.99 -16.84 -14.27
C ASP A 173 9.42 -17.10 -15.67
N ILE A 174 8.15 -16.71 -15.93
CA ILE A 174 7.55 -16.86 -17.25
C ILE A 174 8.29 -16.07 -18.34
N SER A 175 8.22 -16.59 -19.56
CA SER A 175 8.50 -15.79 -20.75
C SER A 175 7.47 -14.67 -20.87
N THR A 176 7.93 -13.51 -21.32
CA THR A 176 7.08 -12.36 -21.61
C THR A 176 6.91 -12.13 -23.11
N ASP A 177 7.50 -12.98 -23.95
CA ASP A 177 7.26 -12.97 -25.40
C ASP A 177 5.97 -13.76 -25.69
N PRO A 178 4.91 -13.11 -26.20
CA PRO A 178 3.68 -13.79 -26.55
C PRO A 178 3.87 -14.94 -27.56
N ARG A 179 4.91 -14.89 -28.41
CA ARG A 179 5.18 -15.95 -29.40
C ARG A 179 5.54 -17.30 -28.79
N ASP A 180 6.04 -17.33 -27.56
CA ASP A 180 6.32 -18.58 -26.84
C ASP A 180 5.06 -19.36 -26.43
N TYR A 181 3.90 -18.70 -26.55
CA TYR A 181 2.56 -19.21 -26.22
C TYR A 181 1.68 -19.44 -27.46
N TRP A 182 2.28 -19.42 -28.66
CA TRP A 182 1.56 -19.54 -29.93
C TRP A 182 0.71 -20.82 -30.00
N ASP A 183 -0.59 -20.65 -30.27
CA ASP A 183 -1.61 -21.72 -30.36
C ASP A 183 -1.72 -22.62 -29.11
N GLN A 184 -1.20 -22.19 -27.95
CA GLN A 184 -1.24 -22.95 -26.70
C GLN A 184 -2.49 -22.66 -25.87
N ARG A 185 -2.92 -23.65 -25.09
CA ARG A 185 -3.95 -23.57 -24.06
C ARG A 185 -3.29 -23.30 -22.72
N VAL A 186 -3.56 -22.15 -22.12
CA VAL A 186 -2.88 -21.68 -20.90
C VAL A 186 -3.86 -21.58 -19.74
N LEU A 187 -3.48 -22.16 -18.60
CA LEU A 187 -4.13 -21.92 -17.31
C LEU A 187 -3.32 -20.91 -16.50
N ILE A 188 -3.96 -19.85 -16.03
CA ILE A 188 -3.37 -18.88 -15.10
C ILE A 188 -4.09 -19.00 -13.75
N ILE A 189 -3.36 -19.35 -12.70
CA ILE A 189 -3.88 -19.52 -11.34
C ILE A 189 -3.72 -18.20 -10.57
N GLY A 190 -4.84 -17.63 -10.13
CA GLY A 190 -4.93 -16.34 -9.46
C GLY A 190 -5.89 -15.40 -10.18
N LYS A 191 -6.49 -14.46 -9.44
CA LYS A 191 -7.45 -13.45 -9.97
C LYS A 191 -7.13 -12.02 -9.51
N GLY A 192 -5.84 -11.74 -9.33
CA GLY A 192 -5.32 -10.39 -9.05
C GLY A 192 -4.67 -9.75 -10.28
N ASN A 193 -4.12 -8.55 -10.12
CA ASN A 193 -3.55 -7.78 -11.24
C ASN A 193 -2.50 -8.55 -12.05
N ALA A 194 -1.60 -9.32 -11.42
CA ALA A 194 -0.57 -10.09 -12.15
C ALA A 194 -1.17 -11.17 -13.08
N ALA A 195 -2.23 -11.85 -12.65
CA ALA A 195 -2.90 -12.86 -13.48
C ALA A 195 -3.54 -12.23 -14.72
N PHE A 196 -4.21 -11.10 -14.53
CA PHE A 196 -4.88 -10.40 -15.62
C PHE A 196 -3.91 -9.65 -16.52
N GLU A 197 -2.80 -9.10 -15.99
CA GLU A 197 -1.72 -8.53 -16.79
C GLU A 197 -1.13 -9.58 -17.74
N THR A 198 -0.86 -10.79 -17.22
CA THR A 198 -0.37 -11.91 -18.04
C THR A 198 -1.42 -12.38 -19.04
N ALA A 199 -2.68 -12.53 -18.63
CA ALA A 199 -3.75 -12.90 -19.54
C ALA A 199 -3.92 -11.88 -20.68
N ASP A 200 -3.85 -10.59 -20.35
CA ASP A 200 -3.99 -9.50 -21.32
C ASP A 200 -2.87 -9.53 -22.36
N ALA A 201 -1.63 -9.73 -21.91
CA ALA A 201 -0.46 -9.76 -22.77
C ALA A 201 -0.39 -11.01 -23.69
N LEU A 202 -1.04 -12.12 -23.31
CA LEU A 202 -0.95 -13.38 -24.05
C LEU A 202 -2.14 -13.65 -24.98
N MET A 203 -3.28 -12.94 -24.78
CA MET A 203 -4.55 -13.28 -25.43
C MET A 203 -4.51 -13.33 -26.95
N GLU A 204 -3.63 -12.55 -27.59
CA GLU A 204 -3.52 -12.46 -29.06
C GLU A 204 -2.87 -13.70 -29.69
N THR A 205 -2.14 -14.49 -28.90
CA THR A 205 -1.27 -15.58 -29.40
C THR A 205 -1.67 -16.96 -28.91
N THR A 206 -2.43 -17.06 -27.83
CA THR A 206 -2.89 -18.32 -27.26
C THR A 206 -4.16 -18.82 -27.94
N ALA A 207 -4.33 -20.14 -28.05
CA ALA A 207 -5.59 -20.73 -28.50
C ALA A 207 -6.71 -20.60 -27.45
N LEU A 208 -6.34 -20.57 -26.16
CA LEU A 208 -7.27 -20.46 -25.03
C LEU A 208 -6.53 -20.00 -23.77
N ILE A 209 -7.11 -19.08 -23.01
CA ILE A 209 -6.65 -18.75 -21.67
C ILE A 209 -7.79 -18.94 -20.68
N HIS A 210 -7.54 -19.70 -19.62
CA HIS A 210 -8.38 -19.75 -18.44
C HIS A 210 -7.69 -19.06 -17.27
N VAL A 211 -8.33 -18.06 -16.68
CA VAL A 211 -7.89 -17.41 -15.44
C VAL A 211 -8.73 -17.96 -14.28
N ALA A 212 -8.12 -18.63 -13.31
CA ALA A 212 -8.84 -19.45 -12.33
C ALA A 212 -8.54 -19.08 -10.87
N GLY A 213 -9.55 -19.16 -10.02
CA GLY A 213 -9.37 -19.04 -8.58
C GLY A 213 -10.67 -19.14 -7.77
N PRO A 214 -10.58 -19.34 -6.45
CA PRO A 214 -11.73 -19.70 -5.63
C PRO A 214 -12.65 -18.51 -5.28
N SER A 215 -12.14 -17.28 -5.29
CA SER A 215 -12.89 -16.06 -4.92
C SER A 215 -13.38 -15.32 -6.16
N PRO A 216 -14.51 -14.60 -6.16
CA PRO A 216 -14.93 -13.82 -7.33
C PRO A 216 -13.90 -12.74 -7.72
N VAL A 217 -13.90 -12.34 -9.00
CA VAL A 217 -13.14 -11.16 -9.45
C VAL A 217 -13.70 -9.92 -8.75
N ARG A 218 -12.83 -9.17 -8.08
CA ARG A 218 -13.17 -7.88 -7.46
C ARG A 218 -12.53 -6.78 -8.29
N MET A 219 -13.29 -5.72 -8.55
CA MET A 219 -12.82 -4.56 -9.30
C MET A 219 -12.32 -3.47 -8.36
N ALA A 220 -11.19 -2.87 -8.70
CA ALA A 220 -10.59 -1.84 -7.85
C ALA A 220 -11.47 -0.57 -7.75
N TRP A 221 -12.22 -0.22 -8.80
CA TRP A 221 -13.14 0.93 -8.75
C TRP A 221 -14.36 0.72 -7.86
N ARG A 222 -14.73 -0.54 -7.58
CA ARG A 222 -15.85 -0.87 -6.68
C ARG A 222 -15.39 -0.94 -5.23
N THR A 223 -14.23 -1.57 -5.02
CA THR A 223 -13.68 -1.82 -3.68
C THR A 223 -12.78 -0.71 -3.15
N HIS A 224 -12.42 0.26 -4.01
CA HIS A 224 -11.41 1.29 -3.77
C HIS A 224 -10.03 0.76 -3.32
N TYR A 225 -9.78 -0.55 -3.46
CA TYR A 225 -8.51 -1.18 -3.15
C TYR A 225 -7.76 -1.55 -4.43
N VAL A 226 -6.64 -0.89 -4.67
CA VAL A 226 -5.83 -1.01 -5.90
C VAL A 226 -5.25 -2.41 -6.12
N GLY A 227 -5.19 -3.27 -5.09
CA GLY A 227 -4.73 -4.66 -5.23
C GLY A 227 -5.75 -5.58 -5.91
N HIS A 228 -7.02 -5.16 -5.99
CA HIS A 228 -8.01 -5.78 -6.85
C HIS A 228 -7.82 -5.37 -8.32
N LEU A 229 -8.53 -6.03 -9.23
CA LEU A 229 -8.30 -5.89 -10.66
C LEU A 229 -8.49 -4.43 -11.12
N ARG A 230 -7.43 -3.86 -11.70
CA ARG A 230 -7.39 -2.51 -12.25
C ARG A 230 -7.79 -2.49 -13.71
N ALA A 231 -8.47 -1.40 -14.10
CA ALA A 231 -8.95 -1.18 -15.46
C ALA A 231 -7.89 -1.34 -16.57
N VAL A 232 -6.61 -1.06 -16.27
CA VAL A 232 -5.50 -1.23 -17.22
C VAL A 232 -5.31 -2.68 -17.68
N ASN A 233 -5.77 -3.67 -16.90
CA ASN A 233 -5.63 -5.10 -17.19
C ASN A 233 -6.98 -5.77 -17.47
N ASN A 234 -7.98 -5.01 -17.94
CA ASN A 234 -9.35 -5.53 -18.05
C ASN A 234 -9.75 -6.10 -19.40
N ASN A 235 -8.98 -5.88 -20.48
CA ASN A 235 -9.46 -6.24 -21.83
C ASN A 235 -9.78 -7.73 -21.91
N PHE A 236 -9.04 -8.56 -21.16
CA PHE A 236 -9.32 -9.99 -21.01
C PHE A 236 -10.79 -10.31 -20.64
N LEU A 237 -11.42 -9.51 -19.78
CA LEU A 237 -12.81 -9.74 -19.36
C LEU A 237 -13.81 -9.59 -20.50
N ASP A 238 -13.53 -8.70 -21.45
CA ASP A 238 -14.37 -8.50 -22.63
C ASP A 238 -14.35 -9.77 -23.49
N THR A 239 -13.16 -10.34 -23.73
CA THR A 239 -13.00 -11.60 -24.47
C THR A 239 -13.74 -12.77 -23.81
N TYR A 240 -13.80 -12.80 -22.48
CA TYR A 240 -14.57 -13.80 -21.74
C TYR A 240 -16.09 -13.63 -21.93
N GLN A 241 -16.60 -12.41 -21.75
CA GLN A 241 -18.04 -12.15 -21.85
C GLN A 241 -18.54 -12.28 -23.28
N LEU A 242 -17.73 -11.89 -24.26
CA LEU A 242 -18.03 -12.00 -25.70
C LEU A 242 -17.67 -13.37 -26.31
N LYS A 243 -17.32 -14.37 -25.48
CA LYS A 243 -17.08 -15.77 -25.89
C LYS A 243 -15.95 -15.98 -26.90
N SER A 244 -14.90 -15.19 -26.81
CA SER A 244 -13.70 -15.28 -27.67
C SER A 244 -12.66 -16.26 -27.12
N ALA A 245 -13.06 -17.50 -26.83
CA ALA A 245 -12.22 -18.62 -26.36
C ALA A 245 -11.50 -18.46 -24.99
N ASN A 246 -11.66 -17.33 -24.32
CA ASN A 246 -11.09 -17.06 -23.00
C ASN A 246 -12.14 -17.18 -21.90
N ALA A 247 -11.72 -17.54 -20.67
CA ALA A 247 -12.65 -17.64 -19.56
C ALA A 247 -12.05 -17.31 -18.19
N VAL A 248 -12.89 -16.74 -17.32
CA VAL A 248 -12.63 -16.68 -15.87
C VAL A 248 -13.35 -17.84 -15.21
N LEU A 249 -12.61 -18.70 -14.51
CA LEU A 249 -13.15 -19.85 -13.81
C LEU A 249 -13.27 -19.57 -12.31
N ASP A 250 -14.49 -19.70 -11.79
CA ASP A 250 -14.78 -19.65 -10.36
C ASP A 250 -14.76 -21.06 -9.78
N GLY A 251 -13.72 -21.37 -9.02
CA GLY A 251 -13.50 -22.72 -8.51
C GLY A 251 -12.09 -22.93 -7.97
N THR A 252 -11.82 -24.16 -7.55
CA THR A 252 -10.55 -24.55 -6.92
C THR A 252 -9.81 -25.55 -7.80
N VAL A 253 -8.54 -25.27 -8.08
CA VAL A 253 -7.62 -26.25 -8.66
C VAL A 253 -7.29 -27.29 -7.58
N ARG A 254 -7.65 -28.56 -7.83
CA ARG A 254 -7.51 -29.68 -6.89
C ARG A 254 -6.22 -30.46 -7.07
N SER A 255 -5.73 -30.58 -8.30
CA SER A 255 -4.43 -31.16 -8.61
C SER A 255 -3.95 -30.70 -9.98
N ILE A 256 -2.63 -30.72 -10.16
CA ILE A 256 -1.95 -30.49 -11.44
C ILE A 256 -1.05 -31.71 -11.68
N GLU A 257 -1.23 -32.36 -12.81
CA GLU A 257 -0.41 -33.49 -13.24
C GLU A 257 0.13 -33.19 -14.63
N LYS A 258 1.34 -33.68 -14.93
CA LYS A 258 1.96 -33.52 -16.25
C LYS A 258 2.20 -34.89 -16.88
N ASP A 259 1.78 -35.05 -18.13
CA ASP A 259 2.03 -36.24 -18.94
C ASP A 259 2.60 -35.85 -20.32
N ALA A 260 2.61 -36.78 -21.27
CA ALA A 260 3.16 -36.57 -22.61
C ALA A 260 2.40 -35.50 -23.43
N ASP A 261 1.12 -35.28 -23.12
CA ASP A 261 0.21 -34.38 -23.85
C ASP A 261 0.03 -33.03 -23.13
N GLY A 262 0.90 -32.72 -22.16
CA GLY A 262 0.88 -31.47 -21.40
C GLY A 262 0.38 -31.65 -19.96
N PHE A 263 -0.44 -30.71 -19.50
CA PHE A 263 -0.95 -30.66 -18.13
C PHE A 263 -2.41 -31.11 -18.06
N ARG A 264 -2.67 -32.01 -17.12
CA ARG A 264 -3.99 -32.43 -16.66
C ARG A 264 -4.29 -31.71 -15.34
N VAL A 265 -5.38 -30.95 -15.31
CA VAL A 265 -5.78 -30.16 -14.13
C VAL A 265 -7.17 -30.58 -13.68
N ALA A 266 -7.27 -31.07 -12.43
CA ALA A 266 -8.55 -31.32 -11.79
C ALA A 266 -9.11 -30.01 -11.22
N PHE A 267 -10.25 -29.54 -11.72
CA PHE A 267 -10.86 -28.28 -11.33
C PHE A 267 -12.26 -28.47 -10.78
N ALA A 268 -12.51 -28.00 -9.56
CA ALA A 268 -13.82 -28.04 -8.90
C ALA A 268 -14.51 -26.68 -9.01
N PHE A 269 -15.63 -26.61 -9.74
CA PHE A 269 -16.38 -25.37 -9.96
C PHE A 269 -17.20 -24.97 -8.72
N SER A 270 -17.21 -23.68 -8.36
CA SER A 270 -17.90 -23.19 -7.15
C SER A 270 -19.43 -23.12 -7.27
N ARG A 271 -19.98 -23.03 -8.49
CA ARG A 271 -21.43 -22.80 -8.73
C ARG A 271 -22.17 -24.00 -9.35
N ALA A 272 -21.49 -25.12 -9.54
CA ALA A 272 -22.04 -26.33 -10.10
C ALA A 272 -21.67 -27.48 -9.16
N ASP A 273 -22.52 -27.71 -8.15
CA ASP A 273 -22.39 -28.71 -7.08
C ASP A 273 -21.35 -29.80 -7.38
N GLU A 274 -20.13 -29.55 -6.93
CA GLU A 274 -18.97 -30.45 -6.87
C GLU A 274 -18.58 -31.22 -8.15
N LEU A 275 -18.94 -30.78 -9.35
CA LEU A 275 -18.40 -31.41 -10.56
C LEU A 275 -16.92 -31.05 -10.73
N VAL A 276 -16.05 -31.97 -10.28
CA VAL A 276 -14.63 -31.95 -10.63
C VAL A 276 -14.51 -32.30 -12.11
N LYS A 277 -14.03 -31.35 -12.91
CA LYS A 277 -13.69 -31.60 -14.31
C LYS A 277 -12.20 -31.73 -14.47
N GLU A 278 -11.80 -32.62 -15.35
CA GLU A 278 -10.45 -32.68 -15.86
C GLU A 278 -10.32 -31.73 -17.05
N LEU A 279 -9.37 -30.79 -16.96
CA LEU A 279 -9.07 -29.82 -18.00
C LEU A 279 -7.64 -30.00 -18.50
N ARG A 280 -7.41 -29.79 -19.80
CA ARG A 280 -6.12 -29.97 -20.47
C ARG A 280 -5.52 -28.64 -20.91
N TYR A 281 -4.23 -28.47 -20.64
CA TYR A 281 -3.45 -27.27 -20.92
C TYR A 281 -2.03 -27.59 -21.37
N ASP A 282 -1.44 -26.73 -22.20
CA ASP A 282 -0.04 -26.82 -22.58
C ASP A 282 0.87 -26.15 -21.55
N ARG A 283 0.35 -25.14 -20.84
CA ARG A 283 1.07 -24.37 -19.82
C ARG A 283 0.17 -24.08 -18.61
N VAL A 284 0.76 -24.09 -17.43
CA VAL A 284 0.10 -23.65 -16.19
C VAL A 284 0.98 -22.61 -15.51
N ILE A 285 0.43 -21.42 -15.27
CA ILE A 285 1.15 -20.27 -14.70
C ILE A 285 0.56 -19.93 -13.33
N ALA A 286 1.41 -19.85 -12.31
CA ALA A 286 1.03 -19.45 -10.96
C ALA A 286 1.24 -17.94 -10.72
N CYS A 287 0.14 -17.19 -10.71
CA CYS A 287 0.06 -15.77 -10.36
C CYS A 287 -0.53 -15.59 -8.94
N THR A 288 0.04 -16.32 -7.96
CA THR A 288 -0.51 -16.48 -6.59
C THR A 288 -0.04 -15.40 -5.61
N GLY A 289 0.73 -14.42 -6.08
CA GLY A 289 1.22 -13.29 -5.31
C GLY A 289 2.57 -13.54 -4.65
N PHE A 290 2.94 -12.66 -3.72
CA PHE A 290 4.23 -12.64 -3.04
C PHE A 290 4.05 -12.56 -1.51
N ALA A 291 5.11 -12.92 -0.79
CA ALA A 291 5.25 -12.89 0.66
C ALA A 291 6.57 -12.28 1.09
N PHE A 292 6.61 -11.82 2.33
CA PHE A 292 7.82 -11.42 3.03
C PHE A 292 8.80 -12.60 3.19
N ASP A 293 10.10 -12.34 3.03
CA ASP A 293 11.13 -13.34 3.26
C ASP A 293 11.69 -13.25 4.68
N ALA A 294 11.20 -14.11 5.56
CA ALA A 294 11.67 -14.23 6.94
C ALA A 294 12.88 -15.20 7.10
N SER A 295 13.37 -15.80 6.01
CA SER A 295 14.41 -16.84 6.09
C SER A 295 15.76 -16.31 6.59
N ILE A 296 16.05 -15.04 6.32
CA ILE A 296 17.29 -14.38 6.76
C ILE A 296 17.33 -14.15 8.27
N PHE A 297 16.21 -14.21 8.99
CA PHE A 297 16.17 -13.94 10.42
C PHE A 297 16.39 -15.20 11.24
N ASP A 298 17.31 -15.14 12.20
CA ASP A 298 17.45 -16.17 13.22
C ASP A 298 16.32 -16.09 14.26
N ALA A 299 16.28 -17.07 15.17
CA ALA A 299 15.19 -17.19 16.15
C ALA A 299 15.03 -15.95 17.05
N ALA A 300 16.11 -15.21 17.33
CA ALA A 300 16.07 -14.04 18.21
C ALA A 300 15.60 -12.76 17.50
N ALA A 301 15.68 -12.72 16.17
CA ALA A 301 15.29 -11.58 15.35
C ALA A 301 14.10 -11.84 14.41
N ARG A 302 13.56 -13.06 14.37
CA ARG A 302 12.48 -13.44 13.45
C ARG A 302 11.13 -12.85 13.89
N PRO A 303 10.51 -11.98 13.07
CA PRO A 303 9.18 -11.45 13.39
C PRO A 303 8.11 -12.54 13.24
N ALA A 304 7.08 -12.49 14.08
CA ALA A 304 5.85 -13.24 13.89
C ALA A 304 5.19 -12.82 12.57
N LEU A 305 4.65 -13.78 11.82
CA LEU A 305 4.01 -13.55 10.54
C LEU A 305 2.49 -13.72 10.65
N VAL A 306 1.76 -13.00 9.81
CA VAL A 306 0.29 -12.97 9.76
C VAL A 306 -0.19 -12.96 8.31
N ILE A 307 -1.52 -13.14 8.15
CA ILE A 307 -2.20 -13.16 6.85
C ILE A 307 -1.59 -14.25 5.95
N LYS A 308 -1.67 -15.50 6.43
CA LYS A 308 -1.06 -16.68 5.78
C LYS A 308 0.45 -16.53 5.59
N ASP A 309 1.13 -16.07 6.63
CA ASP A 309 2.58 -15.85 6.66
C ASP A 309 3.13 -14.91 5.56
N ARG A 310 2.29 -14.00 5.06
CA ARG A 310 2.68 -13.08 3.97
C ARG A 310 3.35 -11.81 4.47
N PHE A 311 3.02 -11.39 5.70
CA PHE A 311 3.49 -10.12 6.27
C PHE A 311 3.96 -10.31 7.70
N PRO A 312 4.97 -9.55 8.14
CA PRO A 312 5.29 -9.44 9.57
C PRO A 312 4.14 -8.75 10.31
N ALA A 313 3.80 -9.27 11.49
CA ALA A 313 2.79 -8.71 12.38
C ALA A 313 3.28 -7.42 13.05
N GLN A 314 2.45 -6.37 13.02
CA GLN A 314 2.89 -5.02 13.37
C GLN A 314 2.00 -4.33 14.42
N THR A 315 2.64 -3.56 15.29
CA THR A 315 1.98 -2.56 16.13
C THR A 315 1.52 -1.36 15.27
N PRO A 316 0.68 -0.44 15.78
CA PRO A 316 0.37 0.81 15.08
C PRO A 316 1.58 1.71 14.81
N ALA A 317 2.71 1.45 15.47
CA ALA A 317 3.98 2.15 15.24
C ALA A 317 4.81 1.53 14.08
N PHE A 318 4.26 0.55 13.35
CA PHE A 318 4.94 -0.25 12.32
C PHE A 318 6.13 -1.06 12.85
N GLU A 319 6.16 -1.31 14.15
CA GLU A 319 7.14 -2.17 14.83
C GLU A 319 6.63 -3.62 14.86
N SER A 320 7.52 -4.59 14.77
CA SER A 320 7.18 -5.99 15.02
C SER A 320 6.58 -6.16 16.41
N VAL A 321 5.45 -6.87 16.49
CA VAL A 321 4.82 -7.21 17.78
C VAL A 321 5.67 -8.17 18.63
N SER A 322 6.63 -8.86 18.01
CA SER A 322 7.43 -9.92 18.63
C SER A 322 8.92 -9.59 18.77
N VAL A 323 9.42 -8.59 18.05
CA VAL A 323 10.85 -8.23 18.01
C VAL A 323 11.01 -6.72 18.21
N PRO A 324 11.21 -6.25 19.45
CA PRO A 324 11.38 -4.82 19.73
C PRO A 324 12.57 -4.21 18.98
N GLY A 325 12.35 -3.01 18.42
CA GLY A 325 13.34 -2.29 17.59
C GLY A 325 13.40 -2.73 16.13
N LEU A 326 12.64 -3.76 15.73
CA LEU A 326 12.47 -4.13 14.32
C LEU A 326 11.20 -3.45 13.78
N PHE A 327 11.37 -2.55 12.83
CA PHE A 327 10.29 -1.85 12.14
C PHE A 327 10.19 -2.29 10.69
N VAL A 328 9.07 -1.98 10.04
CA VAL A 328 8.87 -2.25 8.62
C VAL A 328 8.44 -1.00 7.86
N ALA A 329 8.79 -0.95 6.59
CA ALA A 329 8.46 0.16 5.70
C ALA A 329 7.95 -0.35 4.33
N GLY A 330 7.14 0.46 3.67
CA GLY A 330 6.67 0.18 2.31
C GLY A 330 5.54 -0.84 2.26
N THR A 331 5.55 -1.69 1.24
CA THR A 331 4.47 -2.67 1.02
C THR A 331 4.32 -3.68 2.17
N LEU A 332 5.26 -3.77 3.10
CA LEU A 332 5.11 -4.58 4.32
C LEU A 332 4.11 -3.95 5.31
N SER A 333 3.94 -2.63 5.32
CA SER A 333 2.97 -1.96 6.21
C SER A 333 1.51 -2.23 5.83
N GLN A 334 1.27 -2.88 4.69
CA GLN A 334 -0.09 -3.26 4.25
C GLN A 334 -0.78 -4.25 5.18
N GLU A 335 -0.07 -4.89 6.11
CA GLU A 335 -0.70 -5.67 7.18
C GLU A 335 -1.73 -4.82 7.95
N ARG A 336 -1.43 -3.53 8.16
CA ARG A 336 -2.28 -2.58 8.90
C ARG A 336 -3.57 -2.21 8.19
N ASP A 337 -3.63 -2.37 6.86
CA ASP A 337 -4.76 -1.95 6.03
C ASP A 337 -5.09 -2.95 4.90
N PHE A 338 -4.77 -4.24 5.11
CA PHE A 338 -4.79 -5.24 4.06
C PHE A 338 -6.16 -5.33 3.39
N LYS A 339 -6.18 -5.11 2.07
CA LYS A 339 -7.40 -5.05 1.24
C LYS A 339 -8.41 -3.97 1.65
N LYS A 340 -7.98 -2.95 2.40
CA LYS A 340 -8.81 -1.84 2.88
C LYS A 340 -8.32 -0.49 2.38
N SER A 341 -7.02 -0.21 2.45
CA SER A 341 -6.43 1.07 2.02
C SER A 341 -5.16 0.85 1.19
N THR A 342 -4.28 1.85 1.11
CA THR A 342 -3.29 1.97 0.03
C THR A 342 -1.83 1.69 0.43
N ASN A 343 -1.53 1.17 1.63
CA ASN A 343 -0.14 0.84 2.00
C ASN A 343 0.51 -0.23 1.10
N GLY A 344 -0.27 -0.97 0.30
CA GLY A 344 0.26 -1.82 -0.75
C GLY A 344 0.94 -1.07 -1.91
N PHE A 345 0.87 0.26 -1.97
CA PHE A 345 1.26 1.07 -3.14
C PHE A 345 1.99 2.35 -2.73
N ILE A 346 2.87 2.87 -3.59
CA ILE A 346 3.75 4.02 -3.29
C ILE A 346 2.96 5.24 -2.79
N HIS A 347 1.86 5.58 -3.45
CA HIS A 347 1.00 6.71 -3.08
C HIS A 347 0.39 6.61 -1.69
N GLY A 348 0.20 5.40 -1.16
CA GLY A 348 -0.22 5.19 0.21
C GLY A 348 0.95 5.16 1.16
N PHE A 349 1.84 4.18 0.99
CA PHE A 349 2.88 3.92 1.97
C PHE A 349 3.90 5.07 2.10
N ARG A 350 4.03 5.98 1.13
CA ARG A 350 4.93 7.14 1.29
C ARG A 350 4.55 7.99 2.51
N TYR A 351 3.26 8.08 2.84
CA TYR A 351 2.79 8.78 4.04
C TYR A 351 2.96 7.93 5.30
N ALA A 352 2.75 6.60 5.21
CA ALA A 352 3.05 5.70 6.32
C ALA A 352 4.55 5.70 6.67
N VAL A 353 5.44 5.77 5.68
CA VAL A 353 6.88 5.91 5.88
C VAL A 353 7.21 7.27 6.51
N ARG A 354 6.52 8.36 6.09
CA ARG A 354 6.65 9.66 6.75
C ARG A 354 6.18 9.63 8.22
N ALA A 355 5.11 8.90 8.52
CA ALA A 355 4.66 8.66 9.88
C ALA A 355 5.66 7.82 10.69
N LEU A 356 6.18 6.73 10.13
CA LEU A 356 7.24 5.92 10.74
C LEU A 356 8.46 6.78 11.10
N HIS A 357 8.92 7.64 10.19
CA HIS A 357 10.01 8.58 10.47
C HIS A 357 9.73 9.45 11.70
N LYS A 358 8.53 10.03 11.81
CA LYS A 358 8.14 10.84 12.99
C LYS A 358 8.13 9.99 14.27
N ILE A 359 7.62 8.75 14.21
CA ILE A 359 7.58 7.81 15.34
C ILE A 359 8.99 7.45 15.81
N LEU A 360 9.91 7.15 14.88
CA LEU A 360 11.30 6.84 15.20
C LEU A 360 11.97 8.00 15.92
N ARG A 361 11.80 9.23 15.42
CA ARG A 361 12.38 10.43 16.06
C ARG A 361 11.76 10.75 17.42
N GLN A 362 10.46 10.53 17.58
CA GLN A 362 9.80 10.63 18.89
C GLN A 362 10.39 9.65 19.90
N ARG A 363 10.63 8.41 19.47
CA ARG A 363 11.11 7.33 20.34
C ARG A 363 12.60 7.45 20.68
N TYR A 364 13.43 7.74 19.69
CA TYR A 364 14.89 7.65 19.83
C TYR A 364 15.60 9.00 19.94
N ALA A 365 14.98 10.08 19.44
CA ALA A 365 15.55 11.43 19.50
C ALA A 365 14.77 12.39 20.42
N GLY A 366 13.68 11.92 21.05
CA GLY A 366 12.83 12.74 21.94
C GLY A 366 12.12 13.90 21.22
N VAL A 367 12.02 13.84 19.89
CA VAL A 367 11.40 14.91 19.09
C VAL A 367 9.89 14.67 19.04
N PRO A 368 9.05 15.55 19.62
CA PRO A 368 7.60 15.35 19.61
C PRO A 368 7.04 15.35 18.19
N TRP A 369 5.84 14.79 18.03
CA TRP A 369 5.13 14.87 16.75
C TRP A 369 4.97 16.34 16.32
N PRO A 370 5.31 16.70 15.07
CA PRO A 370 5.19 18.09 14.62
C PRO A 370 3.74 18.59 14.70
N ALA A 371 3.55 19.76 15.32
CA ALA A 371 2.23 20.34 15.52
C ALA A 371 2.22 21.86 15.34
N ALA A 372 1.21 22.37 14.64
CA ALA A 372 0.96 23.81 14.52
C ALA A 372 0.07 24.30 15.66
N ALA A 373 0.43 25.42 16.30
CA ALA A 373 -0.47 26.10 17.21
C ALA A 373 -1.55 26.85 16.41
N ILE A 374 -2.82 26.68 16.79
CA ILE A 374 -3.95 27.35 16.16
C ILE A 374 -4.83 27.99 17.24
N PRO A 375 -5.59 29.06 16.94
CA PRO A 375 -6.52 29.61 17.92
C PRO A 375 -7.73 28.68 18.09
N ALA A 376 -8.36 28.70 19.27
CA ALA A 376 -9.45 27.79 19.61
C ALA A 376 -10.69 27.94 18.70
N ASP A 377 -10.97 29.16 18.25
CA ASP A 377 -12.03 29.47 17.27
C ASP A 377 -11.62 29.13 15.82
N GLY A 378 -10.34 28.83 15.57
CA GLY A 378 -9.79 28.46 14.27
C GLY A 378 -9.79 26.96 13.96
N ILE A 379 -10.26 26.09 14.87
CA ILE A 379 -10.26 24.63 14.68
C ILE A 379 -11.03 24.24 13.42
N THR A 380 -12.24 24.78 13.23
CA THR A 380 -13.08 24.46 12.08
C THR A 380 -12.38 24.84 10.78
N ASP A 381 -11.86 26.06 10.69
CA ASP A 381 -11.26 26.58 9.47
C ASP A 381 -9.97 25.81 9.11
N ALA A 382 -9.19 25.40 10.13
CA ALA A 382 -8.02 24.54 9.93
C ALA A 382 -8.39 23.15 9.40
N ILE A 383 -9.45 22.53 9.94
CA ILE A 383 -9.96 21.24 9.45
C ILE A 383 -10.43 21.37 7.99
N ILE A 384 -11.25 22.38 7.68
CA ILE A 384 -11.76 22.63 6.32
C ILE A 384 -10.60 22.84 5.35
N ALA A 385 -9.59 23.65 5.70
CA ALA A 385 -8.43 23.87 4.84
C ALA A 385 -7.67 22.56 4.55
N ARG A 386 -7.48 21.72 5.57
CA ARG A 386 -6.71 20.47 5.45
C ARG A 386 -7.43 19.38 4.65
N VAL A 387 -8.72 19.13 4.87
CA VAL A 387 -9.45 18.10 4.11
C VAL A 387 -9.53 18.43 2.61
N ASN A 388 -9.61 19.72 2.27
CA ASN A 388 -9.65 20.17 0.90
C ASN A 388 -8.29 20.10 0.18
N ARG A 389 -7.17 20.13 0.92
CA ARG A 389 -5.82 20.19 0.33
C ARG A 389 -5.02 18.89 0.47
N SER A 390 -5.18 18.16 1.57
CA SER A 390 -4.30 17.05 1.96
C SER A 390 -4.32 15.89 0.96
N SER A 391 -3.13 15.46 0.55
CA SER A 391 -2.92 14.23 -0.22
C SER A 391 -2.74 13.01 0.70
N GLY A 392 -2.22 13.19 1.91
CA GLY A 392 -2.06 12.11 2.89
C GLY A 392 -3.40 11.53 3.35
N LEU A 393 -4.34 12.39 3.76
CA LEU A 393 -5.69 11.95 4.16
C LEU A 393 -6.44 11.28 3.00
N TRP A 394 -6.20 11.74 1.77
CA TRP A 394 -6.80 11.19 0.56
C TRP A 394 -6.30 9.78 0.26
N GLN A 395 -4.98 9.59 0.26
CA GLN A 395 -4.42 8.29 -0.12
C GLN A 395 -4.52 7.29 1.03
N GLN A 396 -4.34 7.70 2.28
CA GLN A 396 -4.40 6.83 3.45
C GLN A 396 -5.72 6.96 4.21
N PHE A 397 -6.83 6.99 3.46
CA PHE A 397 -8.18 7.06 4.00
C PHE A 397 -8.41 5.99 5.09
N ALA A 398 -9.11 6.38 6.16
CA ALA A 398 -9.34 5.63 7.39
C ALA A 398 -8.08 5.16 8.18
N VAL A 399 -6.86 5.29 7.64
CA VAL A 399 -5.61 4.80 8.26
C VAL A 399 -4.82 5.93 8.92
N LEU A 400 -4.61 7.02 8.18
CA LEU A 400 -4.02 8.25 8.70
C LEU A 400 -5.14 9.28 8.93
N GLY A 401 -4.98 10.06 9.99
CA GLY A 401 -5.85 11.18 10.31
C GLY A 401 -5.03 12.39 10.75
N ASP A 402 -5.61 13.57 10.57
CA ASP A 402 -5.12 14.76 11.25
C ASP A 402 -5.77 14.80 12.65
N VAL A 403 -5.04 15.27 13.66
CA VAL A 403 -5.52 15.28 15.04
C VAL A 403 -5.40 16.70 15.59
N VAL A 404 -6.51 17.26 16.07
CA VAL A 404 -6.50 18.53 16.81
C VAL A 404 -6.62 18.23 18.29
N THR A 405 -5.55 18.47 19.05
CA THR A 405 -5.54 18.27 20.51
C THR A 405 -5.79 19.59 21.23
N VAL A 406 -6.65 19.57 22.24
CA VAL A 406 -7.01 20.75 23.05
C VAL A 406 -6.78 20.42 24.52
N THR A 407 -5.98 21.24 25.22
CA THR A 407 -5.79 21.18 26.68
C THR A 407 -5.75 22.60 27.23
N GLY A 408 -6.83 23.03 27.90
CA GLY A 408 -7.01 24.42 28.30
C GLY A 408 -7.00 25.35 27.08
N SER A 409 -6.08 26.31 27.04
CA SER A 409 -5.89 27.21 25.89
C SER A 409 -4.89 26.70 24.84
N ASP A 410 -4.19 25.59 25.09
CA ASP A 410 -3.26 25.01 24.12
C ASP A 410 -4.02 24.16 23.09
N VAL A 411 -4.02 24.62 21.85
CA VAL A 411 -4.65 23.94 20.72
C VAL A 411 -3.60 23.65 19.66
N ARG A 412 -3.41 22.36 19.35
CA ARG A 412 -2.36 21.87 18.45
C ARG A 412 -2.95 21.03 17.33
N TYR A 413 -2.55 21.34 16.10
CA TYR A 413 -2.92 20.61 14.90
C TYR A 413 -1.78 19.70 14.46
N HIS A 414 -2.01 18.39 14.49
CA HIS A 414 -1.05 17.35 14.14
C HIS A 414 -1.46 16.72 12.81
N GLU A 415 -0.58 16.80 11.81
CA GLU A 415 -0.87 16.23 10.49
C GLU A 415 -0.43 14.76 10.37
N GLU A 416 -1.27 13.97 9.71
CA GLU A 416 -0.99 12.61 9.19
C GLU A 416 -0.54 11.58 10.24
N VAL A 417 -1.26 11.55 11.35
CA VAL A 417 -1.04 10.64 12.46
C VAL A 417 -1.74 9.31 12.16
N PRO A 418 -1.07 8.14 12.29
CA PRO A 418 -1.78 6.87 12.24
C PRO A 418 -2.87 6.84 13.31
N VAL A 419 -4.12 6.63 12.91
CA VAL A 419 -5.27 6.73 13.82
C VAL A 419 -5.13 5.74 14.97
N ALA A 420 -4.67 4.52 14.67
CA ALA A 420 -4.41 3.50 15.68
C ALA A 420 -3.26 3.88 16.64
N TYR A 421 -2.21 4.57 16.15
CA TYR A 421 -1.11 5.03 16.98
C TYR A 421 -1.57 6.13 17.96
N HIS A 422 -2.40 7.06 17.49
CA HIS A 422 -3.02 8.06 18.36
C HIS A 422 -3.90 7.42 19.45
N ARG A 423 -4.74 6.44 19.08
CA ARG A 423 -5.60 5.72 20.03
C ARG A 423 -4.85 4.97 21.13
N GLU A 424 -3.62 4.55 20.85
CA GLU A 424 -2.72 3.93 21.84
C GLU A 424 -1.89 4.96 22.62
N GLY A 425 -2.21 6.25 22.53
CA GLY A 425 -1.55 7.31 23.30
C GLY A 425 -0.30 7.88 22.64
N GLY A 426 -0.10 7.67 21.32
CA GLY A 426 1.08 8.17 20.60
C GLY A 426 1.24 9.70 20.60
N LEU A 427 0.17 10.44 20.91
CA LEU A 427 0.16 11.90 21.12
C LEU A 427 -0.17 12.29 22.58
N GLY A 428 -0.08 11.33 23.51
CA GLY A 428 -0.60 11.48 24.86
C GLY A 428 -2.13 11.40 24.93
N THR A 429 -2.68 11.78 26.08
CA THR A 429 -4.12 11.78 26.38
C THR A 429 -4.59 13.22 26.64
N PRO A 430 -4.80 14.04 25.58
CA PRO A 430 -5.30 15.39 25.75
C PRO A 430 -6.75 15.38 26.25
N ALA A 431 -7.17 16.48 26.89
CA ALA A 431 -8.54 16.63 27.39
C ALA A 431 -9.57 16.48 26.25
N HIS A 432 -9.29 17.09 25.10
CA HIS A 432 -10.04 16.81 23.86
C HIS A 432 -9.12 16.48 22.69
N ALA A 433 -9.57 15.58 21.82
CA ALA A 433 -8.97 15.34 20.52
C ALA A 433 -10.05 15.28 19.42
N PHE A 434 -9.86 16.03 18.34
CA PHE A 434 -10.64 15.89 17.11
C PHE A 434 -9.81 15.16 16.06
N VAL A 435 -10.18 13.93 15.75
CA VAL A 435 -9.53 13.08 14.75
C VAL A 435 -10.27 13.22 13.43
N VAL A 436 -9.58 13.71 12.40
CA VAL A 436 -10.09 13.99 11.07
C VAL A 436 -9.56 12.96 10.10
N THR A 437 -10.47 12.19 9.48
CA THR A 437 -10.15 11.19 8.44
C THR A 437 -10.98 11.45 7.19
N LEU A 438 -10.53 10.91 6.05
CA LEU A 438 -11.41 10.67 4.91
C LEU A 438 -11.81 9.19 4.92
N GLU A 439 -13.09 8.89 4.66
CA GLU A 439 -13.63 7.53 4.72
C GLU A 439 -14.68 7.29 3.63
N TYR A 440 -14.75 6.06 3.13
CA TYR A 440 -15.89 5.60 2.36
C TYR A 440 -16.98 5.13 3.33
N GLY A 441 -18.24 5.27 2.92
CA GLY A 441 -19.37 4.78 3.70
C GLY A 441 -19.35 3.28 3.96
N PRO A 442 -20.15 2.83 4.94
CA PRO A 442 -20.44 1.41 5.13
C PRO A 442 -20.91 0.77 3.84
N ASP A 443 -20.49 -0.48 3.60
CA ASP A 443 -20.94 -1.31 2.47
C ASP A 443 -20.77 -0.70 1.07
N HIS A 444 -19.94 0.34 0.91
CA HIS A 444 -19.71 1.01 -0.37
C HIS A 444 -19.23 0.05 -1.48
N ASP A 445 -18.58 -1.07 -1.11
CA ASP A 445 -18.06 -2.07 -2.04
C ASP A 445 -19.09 -3.13 -2.43
N THR A 446 -20.28 -3.12 -1.82
CA THR A 446 -21.38 -4.03 -2.11
C THR A 446 -22.29 -3.54 -3.25
N VAL A 447 -22.22 -2.25 -3.57
CA VAL A 447 -23.01 -1.62 -4.63
C VAL A 447 -22.26 -1.64 -5.96
N ASP A 448 -22.96 -1.83 -7.08
CA ASP A 448 -22.38 -1.57 -8.41
C ASP A 448 -22.39 -0.06 -8.68
N PRO A 449 -21.23 0.60 -8.79
CA PRO A 449 -21.19 2.06 -9.00
C PRO A 449 -21.75 2.51 -10.37
N PHE A 450 -22.02 1.58 -11.29
CA PHE A 450 -22.61 1.87 -12.60
C PHE A 450 -24.13 1.60 -12.66
N ASP A 451 -24.71 1.00 -11.62
CA ASP A 451 -26.16 0.78 -11.54
C ASP A 451 -26.86 2.10 -11.15
N ILE A 452 -27.68 2.62 -12.06
CA ILE A 452 -28.40 3.89 -11.88
C ILE A 452 -29.67 3.75 -11.05
N GLU A 453 -30.17 2.51 -10.87
CA GLU A 453 -31.37 2.22 -10.08
C GLU A 453 -31.06 2.21 -8.58
N VAL A 454 -29.77 2.13 -8.22
CA VAL A 454 -29.33 2.26 -6.83
C VAL A 454 -29.42 3.73 -6.41
N SER A 455 -30.43 4.04 -5.59
CA SER A 455 -30.65 5.37 -5.03
C SER A 455 -29.39 5.91 -4.36
N ARG A 456 -28.92 7.07 -4.81
CA ARG A 456 -27.82 7.81 -4.19
C ARG A 456 -28.41 8.88 -3.29
N ILE A 457 -27.83 9.05 -2.11
CA ILE A 457 -28.20 10.15 -1.22
C ILE A 457 -27.86 11.46 -1.91
N ALA A 458 -28.77 12.43 -1.80
CA ALA A 458 -28.58 13.74 -2.40
C ALA A 458 -27.31 14.40 -1.84
N GLN A 459 -26.40 14.77 -2.75
CA GLN A 459 -25.18 15.51 -2.44
C GLN A 459 -25.51 16.79 -1.64
N ASP A 460 -24.57 17.25 -0.83
CA ASP A 460 -24.70 18.48 -0.04
C ASP A 460 -25.90 18.52 0.95
N THR A 461 -26.46 17.36 1.34
CA THR A 461 -27.56 17.30 2.32
C THR A 461 -27.00 17.08 3.74
N PRO A 462 -27.13 18.08 4.65
CA PRO A 462 -26.69 17.91 6.04
C PRO A 462 -27.50 16.82 6.77
N GLY A 463 -26.85 16.06 7.64
CA GLY A 463 -27.52 15.08 8.53
C GLY A 463 -27.66 13.65 7.97
N VAL A 464 -27.51 13.45 6.65
CA VAL A 464 -27.53 12.12 5.99
C VAL A 464 -26.15 11.63 5.56
N ALA A 465 -25.10 12.39 5.89
CA ALA A 465 -23.71 12.11 5.50
C ALA A 465 -23.10 10.84 6.13
N HIS A 466 -23.79 10.20 7.08
CA HIS A 466 -23.35 8.92 7.66
C HIS A 466 -23.58 7.72 6.72
N ASP A 467 -24.50 7.86 5.76
CA ASP A 467 -24.87 6.83 4.78
C ASP A 467 -24.19 7.06 3.41
N ALA A 468 -23.21 7.95 3.36
CA ALA A 468 -22.60 8.44 2.13
C ALA A 468 -21.61 7.41 1.54
N ALA A 469 -21.82 6.95 0.31
CA ALA A 469 -21.05 5.87 -0.32
C ALA A 469 -19.64 6.26 -0.81
N TYR A 470 -19.39 7.53 -1.08
CA TYR A 470 -18.13 8.09 -1.56
C TYR A 470 -17.24 8.59 -0.41
N LEU A 471 -15.98 8.86 -0.77
CA LEU A 471 -14.98 9.36 0.15
C LEU A 471 -15.39 10.73 0.70
N HIS A 472 -15.57 10.84 2.01
CA HIS A 472 -15.96 12.09 2.67
C HIS A 472 -15.23 12.30 4.02
N PRO A 473 -15.14 13.54 4.52
CA PRO A 473 -14.50 13.82 5.80
C PRO A 473 -15.35 13.39 6.98
N VAL A 474 -14.69 12.73 7.94
CA VAL A 474 -15.26 12.33 9.22
C VAL A 474 -14.43 12.94 10.34
N VAL A 475 -15.09 13.67 11.24
CA VAL A 475 -14.47 14.28 12.42
C VAL A 475 -14.99 13.56 13.66
N ARG A 476 -14.12 12.81 14.33
CA ARG A 476 -14.42 12.13 15.60
C ARG A 476 -13.85 12.90 16.76
N HIS A 477 -14.67 13.16 17.77
CA HIS A 477 -14.25 13.79 19.01
C HIS A 477 -14.02 12.73 20.09
N TYR A 478 -12.93 12.90 20.83
CA TYR A 478 -12.56 12.11 21.98
C TYR A 478 -12.38 13.05 23.18
N ARG A 479 -12.87 12.64 24.35
CA ARG A 479 -12.67 13.29 25.63
C ARG A 479 -11.89 12.36 26.54
N ASP A 480 -10.71 12.80 26.98
CA ASP A 480 -9.79 12.00 27.80
C ASP A 480 -9.53 10.60 27.19
N GLY A 481 -9.44 10.52 25.86
CA GLY A 481 -9.25 9.28 25.09
C GLY A 481 -10.52 8.45 24.84
N VAL A 482 -11.67 8.83 25.38
CA VAL A 482 -12.96 8.14 25.18
C VAL A 482 -13.74 8.78 24.02
N PRO A 483 -14.29 8.02 23.06
CA PRO A 483 -15.14 8.57 22.00
C PRO A 483 -16.34 9.33 22.58
N ASP A 484 -16.52 10.60 22.19
CA ASP A 484 -17.56 11.51 22.70
C ASP A 484 -18.40 12.15 21.58
N GLY A 485 -18.08 11.90 20.30
CA GLY A 485 -18.95 12.30 19.20
C GLY A 485 -18.36 12.04 17.82
N VAL A 486 -19.22 12.06 16.80
CA VAL A 486 -18.81 11.99 15.39
C VAL A 486 -19.62 12.96 14.55
N HIS A 487 -18.95 13.59 13.58
CA HIS A 487 -19.57 14.46 12.59
C HIS A 487 -19.06 14.09 11.20
N HIS A 488 -19.99 13.83 10.28
CA HIS A 488 -19.71 13.56 8.88
C HIS A 488 -20.00 14.83 8.08
N LEU A 489 -19.01 15.28 7.29
CA LEU A 489 -19.24 16.34 6.32
C LEU A 489 -19.97 15.73 5.12
N ALA A 490 -20.95 16.47 4.58
CA ALA A 490 -21.70 16.01 3.43
C ALA A 490 -20.79 15.74 2.22
N GLU A 491 -21.16 14.74 1.42
CA GLU A 491 -20.45 14.46 0.17
C GLU A 491 -20.57 15.61 -0.81
N ASN A 492 -19.48 15.82 -1.55
CA ASN A 492 -19.39 16.81 -2.60
C ASN A 492 -18.68 16.21 -3.82
N LEU A 493 -19.31 16.27 -5.00
CA LEU A 493 -18.79 15.65 -6.23
C LEU A 493 -17.42 16.20 -6.64
N GLU A 494 -17.20 17.50 -6.42
CA GLU A 494 -15.94 18.17 -6.73
C GLU A 494 -14.86 17.91 -5.67
N ASN A 495 -15.21 17.18 -4.60
CA ASN A 495 -14.39 16.97 -3.42
C ASN A 495 -13.96 18.29 -2.77
N ARG A 496 -14.89 19.25 -2.76
CA ARG A 496 -14.77 20.56 -2.11
C ARG A 496 -15.73 20.66 -0.93
N TRP A 497 -15.18 20.61 0.26
CA TRP A 497 -15.91 20.66 1.52
C TRP A 497 -15.79 22.04 2.18
N ASP A 498 -16.16 23.10 1.48
CA ASP A 498 -15.98 24.50 1.93
C ASP A 498 -17.27 25.35 1.89
N ARG A 499 -18.39 24.80 1.40
CA ARG A 499 -19.71 25.47 1.43
C ARG A 499 -20.11 25.90 2.85
N PRO A 500 -20.44 27.20 3.08
CA PRO A 500 -20.73 27.73 4.40
C PRO A 500 -21.84 26.99 5.16
N ASP A 501 -22.99 26.79 4.54
CA ASP A 501 -24.18 26.24 5.23
C ASP A 501 -24.21 24.71 5.29
N VAL A 502 -23.38 24.05 4.48
CA VAL A 502 -23.38 22.58 4.33
C VAL A 502 -22.22 21.93 5.08
N HIS A 503 -21.03 22.54 5.04
CA HIS A 503 -19.82 21.98 5.61
C HIS A 503 -19.33 22.77 6.82
N VAL A 504 -19.22 24.09 6.67
CA VAL A 504 -18.53 24.93 7.66
C VAL A 504 -19.38 25.15 8.92
N ALA A 505 -20.62 25.64 8.77
CA ALA A 505 -21.49 25.93 9.90
C ALA A 505 -21.85 24.66 10.72
N PRO A 506 -22.17 23.51 10.11
CA PRO A 506 -22.40 22.27 10.87
C PRO A 506 -21.17 21.77 11.64
N LEU A 507 -19.98 21.81 11.02
CA LEU A 507 -18.75 21.44 11.69
C LEU A 507 -18.42 22.39 12.85
N ARG A 508 -18.63 23.70 12.65
CA ARG A 508 -18.43 24.72 13.70
C ARG A 508 -19.34 24.48 14.88
N ALA A 509 -20.61 24.18 14.63
CA ALA A 509 -21.58 23.84 15.68
C ALA A 509 -21.17 22.57 16.43
N PHE A 510 -20.71 21.53 15.72
CA PHE A 510 -20.20 20.31 16.34
C PHE A 510 -19.00 20.58 17.25
N VAL A 511 -17.97 21.27 16.76
CA VAL A 511 -16.76 21.59 17.54
C VAL A 511 -17.12 22.41 18.79
N ALA A 512 -17.94 23.46 18.64
CA ALA A 512 -18.35 24.29 19.77
C ALA A 512 -19.13 23.49 20.83
N ALA A 513 -20.04 22.62 20.41
CA ALA A 513 -20.79 21.77 21.33
C ALA A 513 -19.88 20.80 22.12
N ARG A 514 -18.86 20.25 21.47
CA ARG A 514 -17.91 19.31 22.11
C ARG A 514 -16.94 19.96 23.08
N LEU A 515 -16.59 21.24 22.87
CA LEU A 515 -15.73 22.01 23.76
C LEU A 515 -16.48 22.63 24.95
N ALA A 516 -17.81 22.79 24.84
CA ALA A 516 -18.63 23.36 25.90
C ALA A 516 -19.15 22.32 26.91
N ALA A 517 -19.33 21.07 26.46
CA ALA A 517 -19.61 19.92 27.32
C ALA A 517 -18.34 19.50 28.04
#